data_AF-A0A968AEP0-F1
#
_entry.id   AF-A0A968AEP0-F1
#
_cell.length_a   1.000
_cell.length_b   1.000
_cell.length_c   1.000
_cell.angle_alpha   90.00
_cell.angle_beta   90.00
_cell.angle_gamma   90.00
#
_symmetry.space_group_name_H-M   'P 1'
#
loop_
_entity.id
_entity.type
_entity.pdbx_description
1 polymer ?
#
loop_
_entity_poly.entity_id
_entity_poly.type
_entity_poly.pdbx_seq_one_letter_code
_entity_poly.pdbx_strand_id
1 'polypeptide(L)'
;MPEILIELTVVLILISFNALFAMSEIAVVSARTVRLQQMVDNGSQGAAVALELARSPNRFLSTVQVGITLVSIFAGAFGGARMASEVAEWLSAIPFVGRYADTMSLAIIIGGITFLSVVLGELVP
;
A
#
# COMPACT_ATOMS: atom_id res chain seq x y z
N MET A 1 -20.70 5.86 12.77
CA MET A 1 -20.92 4.53 12.16
C MET A 1 -20.77 4.53 10.63
N PRO A 2 -21.48 5.33 9.80
CA PRO A 2 -21.27 5.32 8.35
C PRO A 2 -19.90 5.88 7.92
N GLU A 3 -19.33 6.83 8.65
CA GLU A 3 -18.03 7.43 8.28
C GLU A 3 -16.83 6.50 8.49
N ILE A 4 -16.82 5.68 9.55
CA ILE A 4 -15.77 4.66 9.81
C ILE A 4 -15.72 3.65 8.67
N LEU A 5 -16.90 3.21 8.19
CA LEU A 5 -16.99 2.24 7.10
C LEU A 5 -16.41 2.82 5.80
N ILE A 6 -16.65 4.11 5.55
CA ILE A 6 -16.05 4.84 4.43
C ILE A 6 -14.53 4.92 4.60
N GLU A 7 -14.02 5.32 5.77
CA GLU A 7 -12.58 5.41 6.04
C GLU A 7 -11.88 4.05 5.88
N LEU A 8 -12.45 2.98 6.44
CA LEU A 8 -11.92 1.62 6.30
C LEU A 8 -11.92 1.15 4.83
N THR A 9 -12.99 1.49 4.09
CA THR A 9 -13.08 1.17 2.66
C THR A 9 -12.01 1.93 1.86
N VAL A 10 -11.80 3.21 2.16
CA VAL A 10 -10.74 4.02 1.52
C VAL A 10 -9.37 3.44 1.83
N VAL A 11 -9.08 3.10 3.09
CA VAL A 11 -7.80 2.48 3.48
C VAL A 11 -7.61 1.13 2.79
N LEU A 12 -8.64 0.29 2.68
CA LEU A 12 -8.56 -0.98 1.96
C LEU A 12 -8.30 -0.80 0.46
N ILE A 13 -8.94 0.18 -0.18
CA ILE A 13 -8.69 0.52 -1.59
C ILE A 13 -7.25 1.00 -1.77
N LEU A 14 -6.76 1.85 -0.86
CA LEU A 14 -5.39 2.35 -0.88
C LEU A 14 -4.38 1.20 -0.72
N ILE A 15 -4.55 0.31 0.26
CA ILE A 15 -3.70 -0.88 0.42
C ILE A 15 -3.72 -1.74 -0.86
N SER A 16 -4.88 -1.90 -1.49
CA SER A 16 -5.00 -2.65 -2.74
C SER A 16 -4.22 -2.01 -3.89
N PHE A 17 -4.23 -0.68 -3.99
CA PHE A 17 -3.40 0.02 -4.97
C PHE A 17 -1.90 -0.11 -4.67
N ASN A 18 -1.50 -0.03 -3.40
CA ASN A 18 -0.11 -0.26 -2.99
C ASN A 18 0.35 -1.67 -3.42
N ALA A 19 -0.44 -2.70 -3.10
CA ALA A 19 -0.19 -4.08 -3.51
C ALA A 19 -0.04 -4.24 -5.03
N LEU A 20 -0.91 -3.60 -5.81
CA LEU A 20 -0.84 -3.64 -7.26
C LEU A 20 0.43 -2.98 -7.81
N PHE A 21 0.85 -1.86 -7.21
CA PHE A 21 2.09 -1.17 -7.59
C PHE A 21 3.32 -2.01 -7.28
N ALA A 22 3.45 -2.53 -6.06
CA ALA A 22 4.58 -3.38 -5.67
C ALA A 22 4.64 -4.66 -6.52
N MET A 23 3.50 -5.32 -6.75
CA MET A 23 3.43 -6.50 -7.62
C MET A 23 3.91 -6.18 -9.04
N SER A 24 3.54 -5.01 -9.58
CA SER A 24 3.95 -4.59 -10.92
C SER A 24 5.47 -4.31 -10.99
N GLU A 25 6.03 -3.70 -9.94
CA GLU A 25 7.48 -3.49 -9.79
C GLU A 25 8.23 -4.83 -9.75
N ILE A 26 7.83 -5.74 -8.86
CA ILE A 26 8.45 -7.07 -8.73
C ILE A 26 8.30 -7.87 -10.03
N ALA A 27 7.14 -7.83 -10.68
CA ALA A 27 6.90 -8.49 -11.95
C ALA A 27 7.85 -7.99 -13.05
N VAL A 28 8.05 -6.68 -13.17
CA VAL A 28 8.95 -6.09 -14.18
C VAL A 28 10.41 -6.40 -13.87
N VAL A 29 10.84 -6.32 -12.60
CA VAL A 29 12.23 -6.58 -12.19
C VAL A 29 12.58 -8.07 -12.29
N SER A 30 11.62 -8.97 -12.03
CA SER A 30 11.83 -10.43 -12.09
C SER A 30 11.64 -11.03 -13.48
N ALA A 31 11.02 -10.29 -14.41
CA ALA A 31 10.75 -10.80 -15.75
C ALA A 31 12.03 -11.05 -16.54
N ARG A 32 12.13 -12.24 -17.14
CA ARG A 32 13.23 -12.56 -18.06
C ARG A 32 12.95 -11.93 -19.42
N THR A 33 13.77 -10.95 -19.80
CA THR A 33 13.70 -10.25 -21.10
C THR A 33 13.64 -11.22 -22.30
N VAL A 34 14.35 -12.35 -22.24
CA VAL A 34 14.33 -13.39 -23.28
C VAL A 34 12.93 -14.00 -23.47
N ARG A 35 12.22 -14.30 -22.37
CA ARG A 35 10.85 -14.84 -22.44
C ARG A 35 9.86 -13.80 -22.96
N LEU A 36 10.02 -12.55 -22.52
CA LEU A 36 9.20 -11.44 -23.02
C LEU A 36 9.39 -11.24 -24.53
N GLN A 37 10.64 -11.28 -25.02
CA GLN A 37 10.92 -11.22 -26.46
C GLN A 37 10.23 -12.35 -27.22
N GLN A 38 10.31 -13.60 -26.75
CA GLN A 38 9.61 -14.73 -27.37
C GLN A 38 8.09 -14.51 -27.43
N MET A 39 7.49 -13.92 -26.38
CA MET A 39 6.06 -13.61 -26.36
C MET A 39 5.69 -12.47 -27.33
N VAL A 40 6.58 -11.49 -27.51
CA VAL A 40 6.43 -10.43 -28.53
C VAL A 40 6.46 -11.04 -29.92
N ASP A 41 7.42 -11.93 -30.18
CA ASP A 41 7.56 -12.61 -31.48
C ASP A 41 6.33 -13.48 -31.80
N ASN A 42 5.63 -13.99 -30.77
CA ASN A 42 4.36 -14.70 -30.88
C ASN A 42 3.12 -13.76 -30.99
N GLY A 43 3.31 -12.45 -31.11
CA GLY A 43 2.25 -11.46 -31.34
C GLY A 43 1.61 -10.87 -30.08
N SER A 44 2.16 -11.09 -28.89
CA SER A 44 1.61 -10.52 -27.65
C SER A 44 1.96 -9.04 -27.51
N GLN A 45 0.96 -8.17 -27.71
CA GLN A 45 1.11 -6.73 -27.53
C GLN A 45 1.45 -6.35 -26.08
N GLY A 46 0.89 -7.07 -25.09
CA GLY A 46 1.21 -6.84 -23.68
C GLY A 46 2.66 -7.18 -23.34
N ALA A 47 3.22 -8.22 -23.99
CA ALA A 47 4.63 -8.56 -23.82
C ALA A 47 5.56 -7.50 -24.40
N ALA A 48 5.13 -6.77 -25.44
CA ALA A 48 5.93 -5.69 -26.03
C ALA A 48 6.09 -4.53 -25.05
N VAL A 49 5.00 -4.13 -24.40
CA VAL A 49 5.02 -3.10 -23.35
C VAL A 49 5.88 -3.56 -22.17
N ALA A 50 5.66 -4.78 -21.67
CA ALA A 50 6.44 -5.32 -20.56
C ALA A 50 7.94 -5.42 -20.87
N LEU A 51 8.30 -5.76 -22.12
CA LEU A 51 9.69 -5.80 -22.58
C LEU A 51 10.34 -4.42 -22.61
N GLU A 52 9.61 -3.39 -23.03
CA GLU A 52 10.10 -2.01 -23.02
C GLU A 52 10.34 -1.51 -21.60
N LEU A 53 9.39 -1.79 -20.69
CA LEU A 53 9.51 -1.48 -19.26
C LEU A 53 10.71 -2.22 -18.63
N ALA A 54 10.89 -3.51 -18.94
CA ALA A 54 12.00 -4.31 -18.41
C ALA A 54 13.38 -3.89 -18.96
N ARG A 55 13.46 -3.31 -20.16
CA ARG A 55 14.71 -2.76 -20.72
C ARG A 55 15.10 -1.42 -20.10
N SER A 56 14.13 -0.67 -19.58
CA SER A 56 14.35 0.66 -18.98
C SER A 56 13.63 0.80 -17.63
N PRO A 57 13.91 -0.09 -16.66
CA PRO A 57 13.09 -0.22 -15.46
C PRO A 57 13.10 1.05 -14.61
N ASN A 58 14.20 1.81 -14.59
CA ASN A 58 14.36 2.98 -13.74
C ASN A 58 13.20 3.98 -13.80
N ARG A 59 12.71 4.30 -15.01
CA ARG A 59 11.61 5.26 -15.17
C ARG A 59 10.28 4.71 -14.66
N PHE A 60 10.04 3.42 -14.91
CA PHE A 60 8.86 2.71 -14.41
C PHE A 60 8.88 2.62 -12.88
N LEU A 61 9.98 2.12 -12.32
CA LEU A 61 10.19 1.97 -10.88
C LEU A 61 10.03 3.30 -10.14
N SER A 62 10.65 4.37 -10.65
CA SER A 62 10.49 5.70 -10.05
C SER A 62 9.02 6.19 -10.06
N THR A 63 8.26 5.86 -11.11
CA THR A 63 6.85 6.25 -11.21
C THR A 63 5.99 5.43 -10.24
N VAL A 64 6.21 4.12 -10.17
CA VAL A 64 5.54 3.20 -9.25
C VAL A 64 5.81 3.61 -7.80
N GLN A 65 7.07 3.93 -7.47
CA GLN A 65 7.47 4.33 -6.11
C GLN A 65 6.82 5.65 -5.67
N VAL A 66 6.66 6.63 -6.57
CA VAL A 66 5.86 7.83 -6.30
C VAL A 66 4.40 7.46 -6.02
N GLY A 67 3.84 6.52 -6.79
CA GLY A 67 2.50 5.97 -6.55
C GLY A 67 2.36 5.35 -5.15
N ILE A 68 3.28 4.45 -4.79
CA ILE A 68 3.33 3.81 -3.46
C ILE A 68 3.40 4.87 -2.35
N THR A 69 4.27 5.88 -2.51
CA THR A 69 4.43 6.96 -1.52
C THR A 69 3.13 7.75 -1.34
N LEU A 70 2.48 8.13 -2.44
CA LEU A 70 1.20 8.86 -2.39
C LEU A 70 0.11 8.05 -1.70
N VAL A 71 0.01 6.76 -2.04
CA VAL A 71 -0.95 5.85 -1.43
C VAL A 71 -0.72 5.71 0.08
N SER A 72 0.53 5.57 0.52
CA SER A 72 0.88 5.49 1.94
C SER A 72 0.56 6.78 2.70
N ILE A 73 0.81 7.96 2.11
CA ILE A 73 0.45 9.25 2.71
C ILE A 73 -1.08 9.35 2.87
N PHE A 74 -1.85 9.01 1.84
CA PHE A 74 -3.30 9.04 1.93
C PHE A 74 -3.83 8.03 2.96
N ALA A 75 -3.27 6.82 3.02
CA ALA A 75 -3.71 5.81 3.98
C ALA A 75 -3.49 6.29 5.42
N GLY A 76 -2.35 6.92 5.71
CA GLY A 76 -2.08 7.53 7.00
C GLY A 76 -3.00 8.72 7.32
N ALA A 77 -3.26 9.58 6.32
CA ALA A 77 -4.12 10.76 6.49
C ALA A 77 -5.59 10.40 6.75
N PHE A 78 -6.13 9.40 6.04
CA PHE A 78 -7.52 8.98 6.18
C PHE A 78 -7.75 8.02 7.36
N GLY A 79 -6.79 7.16 7.69
CA GLY A 79 -6.95 6.19 8.78
C GLY A 79 -6.46 6.69 10.15
N GLY A 80 -5.63 7.73 10.21
CA GLY A 80 -4.89 8.08 11.43
C GLY A 80 -5.70 8.73 12.54
N ALA A 81 -6.44 9.82 12.27
CA ALA A 81 -6.93 10.69 13.35
C ALA A 81 -8.24 10.22 14.01
N ARG A 82 -9.22 9.77 13.20
CA ARG A 82 -10.54 9.37 13.72
C ARG A 82 -10.58 7.96 14.25
N MET A 83 -10.00 7.00 13.53
CA MET A 83 -9.85 5.64 14.06
C MET A 83 -9.04 5.64 15.37
N ALA A 84 -8.06 6.55 15.49
CA ALA A 84 -7.36 6.75 16.75
C ALA A 84 -8.24 7.36 17.84
N SER A 85 -9.15 8.30 17.55
CA SER A 85 -10.06 8.80 18.60
C SER A 85 -10.97 7.69 19.17
N GLU A 86 -11.46 6.77 18.34
CA GLU A 86 -12.31 5.67 18.82
C GLU A 86 -11.54 4.66 19.65
N VAL A 87 -10.34 4.28 19.20
CA VAL A 87 -9.47 3.39 19.98
C VAL A 87 -9.00 4.09 21.27
N ALA A 88 -8.83 5.42 21.27
CA ALA A 88 -8.49 6.19 22.46
C ALA A 88 -9.63 6.17 23.49
N GLU A 89 -10.89 6.31 23.07
CA GLU A 89 -12.05 6.17 23.96
C GLU A 89 -12.05 4.80 24.65
N TRP A 90 -11.75 3.73 23.91
CA TRP A 90 -11.66 2.38 24.48
C TRP A 90 -10.49 2.23 25.46
N LEU A 91 -9.33 2.79 25.13
CA LEU A 91 -8.15 2.79 26.00
C LEU A 91 -8.34 3.68 27.25
N SER A 92 -9.15 4.73 27.15
CA SER A 92 -9.44 5.66 28.25
C SER A 92 -10.15 5.00 29.43
N ALA A 93 -10.89 3.92 29.18
CA ALA A 93 -11.57 3.13 30.21
C ALA A 93 -10.61 2.32 31.11
N ILE A 94 -9.32 2.23 30.76
CA ILE A 94 -8.31 1.47 31.50
C ILE A 94 -7.53 2.42 32.43
N PRO A 95 -7.59 2.25 33.76
CA PRO A 95 -7.07 3.24 34.73
C PRO A 95 -5.60 3.64 34.57
N PHE A 96 -4.74 2.71 34.13
CA PHE A 96 -3.30 2.95 33.95
C PHE A 96 -2.96 3.46 32.53
N VAL A 97 -3.78 3.12 31.54
CA VAL A 97 -3.55 3.42 30.12
C VAL A 97 -4.24 4.73 29.70
N GLY A 98 -5.30 5.13 30.40
CA GLY A 98 -6.11 6.29 30.03
C GLY A 98 -5.35 7.62 29.93
N ARG A 99 -4.29 7.81 30.72
CA ARG A 99 -3.40 9.00 30.62
C ARG A 99 -2.65 9.07 29.28
N TYR A 100 -2.45 7.93 28.62
CA TYR A 100 -1.72 7.80 27.37
C TYR A 100 -2.63 7.36 26.21
N ALA A 101 -3.95 7.35 26.41
CA ALA A 101 -4.90 6.77 25.46
C ALA A 101 -4.79 7.36 24.06
N ASP A 102 -4.75 8.70 23.93
CA ASP A 102 -4.63 9.37 22.63
C ASP A 102 -3.33 9.01 21.90
N THR A 103 -2.20 9.11 22.60
CA THR A 103 -0.88 8.82 22.02
C THR A 103 -0.73 7.35 21.66
N MET A 104 -1.17 6.45 22.54
CA MET A 104 -1.10 5.00 22.29
C MET A 104 -2.03 4.59 21.16
N SER A 105 -3.23 5.16 21.12
CA SER A 105 -4.19 4.88 20.06
C SER A 105 -3.69 5.33 18.69
N LEU A 106 -3.14 6.55 18.60
CA LEU A 106 -2.52 7.06 17.38
C LEU A 106 -1.38 6.14 16.93
N ALA A 107 -0.51 5.71 17.86
CA ALA A 107 0.59 4.79 17.55
C ALA A 107 0.09 3.41 17.08
N ILE A 108 -0.95 2.86 17.71
CA ILE A 108 -1.56 1.56 17.34
C ILE A 108 -2.17 1.64 15.94
N ILE A 109 -2.93 2.70 15.65
CA ILE A 109 -3.59 2.87 14.36
C ILE A 109 -2.58 3.13 13.24
N ILE A 110 -1.66 4.08 13.42
CA ILE A 110 -0.61 4.35 12.43
C ILE A 110 0.26 3.11 12.24
N GLY A 111 0.68 2.46 13.33
CA GLY A 111 1.48 1.25 13.28
C GLY A 111 0.76 0.09 12.59
N GLY A 112 -0.53 -0.10 12.88
CA GLY A 112 -1.37 -1.12 12.27
C GLY A 112 -1.59 -0.90 10.78
N ILE A 113 -1.93 0.33 10.36
CA ILE A 113 -2.08 0.69 8.94
C ILE A 113 -0.75 0.53 8.20
N THR A 114 0.34 1.01 8.79
CA THR A 114 1.69 0.89 8.21
C THR A 114 2.07 -0.59 8.06
N PHE A 115 1.86 -1.39 9.10
CA PHE A 115 2.12 -2.83 9.06
C PHE A 115 1.29 -3.53 7.98
N LEU A 116 -0.02 -3.27 7.92
CA LEU A 116 -0.87 -3.85 6.88
C LEU A 116 -0.43 -3.42 5.49
N SER A 117 -0.11 -2.14 5.29
CA SER A 117 0.31 -1.60 4.00
C SER A 117 1.64 -2.18 3.55
N VAL A 118 2.62 -2.34 4.45
CA VAL A 118 3.92 -2.93 4.09
C VAL A 118 3.80 -4.43 3.89
N VAL A 119 3.11 -5.14 4.79
CA VAL A 119 3.01 -6.60 4.69
C VAL A 119 2.16 -7.00 3.49
N LEU A 120 0.93 -6.49 3.39
CA LEU A 120 0.03 -6.86 2.30
C LEU A 120 0.39 -6.16 0.99
N GLY A 121 0.91 -4.93 1.07
CA GLY A 121 1.25 -4.14 -0.10
C GLY A 121 2.63 -4.46 -0.67
N GLU A 122 3.65 -4.74 0.15
CA GLU A 122 5.03 -4.84 -0.35
C GLU A 122 5.66 -6.24 -0.18
N LEU A 123 5.33 -6.99 0.88
CA LEU A 123 6.00 -8.29 1.19
C LEU A 123 5.27 -9.53 0.65
N VAL A 124 3.94 -9.48 0.55
CA VAL A 124 3.11 -10.61 0.06
C VAL A 124 3.17 -10.78 -1.47
N PRO A 125 3.12 -9.72 -2.29
CA PRO A 125 3.17 -9.84 -3.75
C PRO A 125 4.53 -10.27 -4.29
#